data_AF-A0A0G2FA99-F1
#
_entry.id   AF-A0A0G2FA99-F1
#
_cell.length_a   1.000
_cell.length_b   1.000
_cell.length_c   1.000
_cell.angle_alpha   90.00
_cell.angle_beta   90.00
_cell.angle_gamma   90.00
#
_symmetry.space_group_name_H-M   'P 1'
#
loop_
_entity.id
_entity.type
_entity.pdbx_description
1 polymer ?
#
loop_
_entity_poly.entity_id
_entity_poly.type
_entity_poly.pdbx_seq_one_letter_code
_entity_poly.pdbx_strand_id
1 'polypeptide(L)'
;MVATRSASRALTPGLDMDAPDLRVSPRKQRAPRPAPPSGWSHAPTTTTLVWLFVSLPLVIWDTGYVLGRPATMPGGWAHAPLWTPYALYGEVDHMYGSKQFNLGNGFTAAQGTLNVVETVMYIAYFVIWYRAAGSLGLRDSKERRRIAGNQAGLAVLLGFSASVMTLSKTVLYWLNEYFSGFDNIGHNKPWDLLLLWIIPK
;
A
#
# COMPACT_ATOMS: atom_id res chain seq x y z
N MET A 1 -73.94 23.26 -43.90
CA MET A 1 -74.62 21.98 -43.67
C MET A 1 -74.75 21.79 -42.17
N VAL A 2 -75.94 22.07 -41.63
CA VAL A 2 -76.28 21.87 -40.22
C VAL A 2 -77.31 20.76 -40.20
N ALA A 3 -77.00 19.64 -39.54
CA ALA A 3 -77.90 18.53 -39.34
C ALA A 3 -78.03 18.27 -37.84
N THR A 4 -79.16 18.68 -37.29
CA THR A 4 -79.69 18.26 -36.00
C THR A 4 -80.21 16.83 -36.08
N ARG A 5 -79.83 15.95 -35.14
CA ARG A 5 -80.65 14.79 -34.76
C ARG A 5 -80.58 14.55 -33.25
N SER A 6 -81.72 14.77 -32.60
CA SER A 6 -82.10 14.17 -31.32
C SER A 6 -82.18 12.65 -31.42
N ALA A 7 -81.90 11.92 -30.33
CA ALA A 7 -82.94 11.18 -29.60
C ALA A 7 -82.34 10.31 -28.48
N SER A 8 -83.08 10.29 -27.37
CA SER A 8 -82.87 9.64 -26.08
C SER A 8 -82.93 8.11 -26.12
N ARG A 9 -82.32 7.45 -25.12
CA ARG A 9 -82.90 6.23 -24.53
C ARG A 9 -82.49 6.01 -23.07
N ALA A 10 -83.40 5.32 -22.39
CA ALA A 10 -83.67 5.30 -20.96
C ALA A 10 -82.66 4.56 -20.06
N LEU A 11 -82.79 4.90 -18.78
CA LEU A 11 -82.27 4.26 -17.56
C LEU A 11 -82.44 2.73 -17.51
N THR A 12 -81.43 2.04 -16.98
CA THR A 12 -81.61 0.97 -15.98
C THR A 12 -80.36 0.90 -15.08
N PRO A 13 -80.50 0.84 -13.74
CA PRO A 13 -79.37 0.77 -12.82
C PRO A 13 -78.87 -0.67 -12.68
N GLY A 14 -77.57 -0.89 -12.83
CA GLY A 14 -76.96 -2.20 -12.76
C GLY A 14 -75.67 -2.19 -11.94
N LEU A 15 -75.83 -2.55 -10.66
CA LEU A 15 -74.87 -3.22 -9.77
C LEU A 15 -73.48 -2.59 -9.62
N ASP A 16 -73.26 -1.94 -8.48
CA ASP A 16 -71.95 -1.72 -7.88
C ASP A 16 -71.23 -3.07 -7.72
N MET A 17 -70.28 -3.32 -8.62
CA MET A 17 -69.24 -4.32 -8.44
C MET A 17 -68.02 -3.56 -7.94
N ASP A 18 -67.71 -3.75 -6.65
CA ASP A 18 -66.46 -3.31 -6.03
C ASP A 18 -65.26 -3.86 -6.82
N ALA A 19 -64.72 -3.04 -7.72
CA ALA A 19 -63.43 -3.29 -8.34
C ALA A 19 -62.35 -2.97 -7.29
N PRO A 20 -61.46 -3.90 -6.92
CA PRO A 20 -60.34 -3.55 -6.07
C PRO A 20 -59.45 -2.54 -6.81
N ASP A 21 -59.30 -1.34 -6.24
CA ASP A 21 -58.35 -0.30 -6.66
C ASP A 21 -56.92 -0.85 -6.55
N LEU A 22 -56.48 -1.61 -7.56
CA LEU A 22 -55.09 -2.01 -7.74
C LEU A 22 -54.31 -0.76 -8.15
N ARG A 23 -54.02 0.09 -7.17
CA ARG A 23 -52.98 1.11 -7.27
C ARG A 23 -51.64 0.41 -7.51
N VAL A 24 -51.31 0.20 -8.77
CA VAL A 24 -49.96 -0.16 -9.18
C VAL A 24 -49.06 1.01 -8.80
N SER A 25 -48.42 0.89 -7.64
CA SER A 25 -47.38 1.82 -7.22
C SER A 25 -46.34 1.89 -8.34
N PRO A 26 -45.95 3.08 -8.82
CA PRO A 26 -44.93 3.18 -9.87
C PRO A 26 -43.66 2.54 -9.32
N ARG A 27 -43.28 1.41 -9.91
CA ARG A 27 -42.02 0.72 -9.61
C ARG A 27 -40.91 1.73 -9.88
N LYS A 28 -40.35 2.29 -8.80
CA LYS A 28 -39.23 3.22 -8.83
C LYS A 28 -38.13 2.57 -9.67
N GLN A 29 -38.00 2.97 -10.93
CA GLN A 29 -36.96 2.44 -11.81
C GLN A 29 -35.64 2.82 -11.16
N ARG A 30 -34.94 1.81 -10.66
CA ARG A 30 -33.61 1.98 -10.10
C ARG A 30 -32.77 2.52 -11.25
N ALA A 31 -32.25 3.74 -11.09
CA ALA A 31 -31.40 4.35 -12.10
C ALA A 31 -30.33 3.32 -12.54
N PRO A 32 -30.08 3.17 -13.84
CA PRO A 32 -29.07 2.24 -14.32
C PRO A 32 -27.76 2.55 -13.61
N ARG A 33 -27.15 1.52 -13.01
CA ARG A 33 -25.81 1.67 -12.44
C ARG A 33 -24.91 2.17 -13.56
N PRO A 34 -24.13 3.25 -13.35
CA PRO A 34 -23.17 3.68 -14.35
C PRO A 34 -22.31 2.48 -14.71
N ALA A 35 -22.15 2.22 -16.01
CA ALA A 35 -21.31 1.14 -16.49
C ALA A 35 -19.91 1.29 -15.85
N PRO A 36 -19.30 0.19 -15.37
CA PRO A 36 -17.96 0.28 -14.83
C PRO A 36 -17.04 0.92 -15.89
N PRO A 37 -16.19 1.89 -15.52
CA PRO A 37 -15.32 2.54 -16.47
C PRO A 37 -14.49 1.47 -17.20
N SER A 38 -14.59 1.45 -18.52
CA SER A 38 -13.85 0.53 -19.38
C SER A 38 -12.37 0.89 -19.33
N GLY A 39 -11.54 0.03 -18.74
CA GLY A 39 -10.10 0.22 -18.69
C GLY A 39 -9.43 -0.51 -17.53
N TRP A 40 -8.13 -0.71 -17.64
CA TRP A 40 -7.35 -1.29 -16.54
C TRP A 40 -7.26 -0.30 -15.37
N SER A 41 -7.42 -0.83 -14.15
CA SER A 41 -7.38 -0.06 -12.91
C SER A 41 -6.59 -0.80 -11.85
N HIS A 42 -6.00 -0.03 -10.93
CA HIS A 42 -5.22 -0.53 -9.81
C HIS A 42 -5.80 -0.04 -8.50
N ALA A 43 -5.83 -0.92 -7.50
CA ALA A 43 -6.01 -0.54 -6.10
C ALA A 43 -5.06 -1.35 -5.23
N PRO A 44 -4.27 -0.70 -4.34
CA PRO A 44 -3.49 -1.41 -3.35
C PRO A 44 -4.39 -2.29 -2.49
N THR A 45 -3.86 -3.45 -2.12
CA THR A 45 -4.51 -4.28 -1.10
C THR A 45 -4.34 -3.64 0.28
N THR A 46 -5.21 -4.00 1.22
CA THR A 46 -5.11 -3.59 2.62
C THR A 46 -3.78 -4.08 3.19
N THR A 47 -3.38 -5.30 2.85
CA THR A 47 -2.08 -5.88 3.22
C THR A 47 -0.93 -5.02 2.71
N THR A 48 -0.96 -4.59 1.44
CA THR A 48 0.07 -3.70 0.89
C THR A 48 0.12 -2.37 1.63
N LEU A 49 -1.04 -1.78 1.97
CA LEU A 49 -1.09 -0.51 2.70
C LEU A 49 -0.56 -0.65 4.13
N VAL A 50 -0.93 -1.72 4.83
CA VAL A 50 -0.41 -2.03 6.18
C VAL A 50 1.09 -2.27 6.12
N TRP A 51 1.55 -3.04 5.12
CA TRP A 51 2.98 -3.26 4.90
C TRP A 51 3.72 -1.96 4.71
N LEU A 52 3.30 -1.08 3.80
CA LEU A 52 3.93 0.23 3.58
C LEU A 52 3.90 1.12 4.82
N PHE A 53 2.80 1.08 5.59
CA PHE A 53 2.67 1.85 6.81
C PHE A 53 3.67 1.43 7.89
N VAL A 54 4.00 0.14 7.97
CA VAL A 54 4.98 -0.39 8.93
C VAL A 54 6.41 -0.30 8.38
N SER A 55 6.61 -0.66 7.10
CA SER A 55 7.95 -0.76 6.50
C SER A 55 8.59 0.61 6.29
N LEU A 56 7.85 1.62 5.84
CA LEU A 56 8.43 2.94 5.56
C LEU A 56 9.07 3.58 6.79
N PRO A 57 8.40 3.68 7.96
CA PRO A 57 9.04 4.18 9.17
C PRO A 57 10.27 3.36 9.59
N LEU A 58 10.21 2.03 9.50
CA LEU A 58 11.33 1.15 9.87
C LEU A 58 12.54 1.36 8.95
N VAL A 59 12.33 1.41 7.63
CA VAL A 59 13.39 1.61 6.65
C VAL A 59 13.98 3.01 6.76
N ILE A 60 13.16 4.03 7.02
CA ILE A 60 13.64 5.40 7.28
C ILE A 60 14.49 5.43 8.56
N TRP A 61 14.03 4.78 9.62
CA TRP A 61 14.76 4.69 10.89
C TRP A 61 16.11 3.99 10.74
N ASP A 62 16.14 2.87 10.00
CA ASP A 62 17.35 2.12 9.66
C ASP A 62 18.31 2.93 8.80
N THR A 63 17.79 3.59 7.76
CA THR A 63 18.58 4.48 6.91
C THR A 63 19.19 5.62 7.71
N GLY A 64 18.42 6.22 8.62
CA GLY A 64 18.90 7.25 9.54
C GLY A 64 20.02 6.74 10.44
N TYR A 65 19.89 5.51 10.97
CA TYR A 65 20.97 4.88 11.73
C TYR A 65 22.22 4.72 10.88
N VAL A 66 22.11 4.10 9.71
CA VAL A 66 23.24 3.70 8.86
C VAL A 66 23.98 4.91 8.27
N LEU A 67 23.25 5.89 7.72
CA LEU A 67 23.86 7.06 7.09
C LEU A 67 24.28 8.13 8.10
N GLY A 68 23.73 8.09 9.32
CA GLY A 68 24.10 8.99 10.42
C GLY A 68 25.33 8.55 11.22
N ARG A 69 25.96 7.42 10.89
CA ARG A 69 27.15 6.94 11.62
C ARG A 69 28.33 7.91 11.41
N PRO A 70 29.13 8.20 12.45
CA PRO A 70 29.14 7.57 13.77
C PRO A 70 28.19 8.22 14.79
N ALA A 71 27.53 9.34 14.47
CA ALA A 71 26.71 10.08 15.43
C ALA A 71 25.54 9.25 16.01
N THR A 72 24.99 8.35 15.21
CA THR A 72 23.89 7.44 15.57
C THR A 72 24.35 6.10 16.18
N MET A 73 25.65 5.77 16.13
CA MET A 73 26.21 4.53 16.70
C MET A 73 26.37 4.61 18.22
N PRO A 74 26.48 3.47 18.93
CA PRO A 74 26.82 3.49 20.36
C PRO A 74 28.03 4.38 20.67
N GLY A 75 27.87 5.31 21.61
CA GLY A 75 28.86 6.35 21.94
C GLY A 75 28.72 7.66 21.15
N GLY A 76 27.91 7.70 20.10
CA GLY A 76 27.56 8.90 19.35
C GLY A 76 26.50 9.75 20.03
N TRP A 77 26.53 11.06 19.81
CA TRP A 77 25.65 12.03 20.48
C TRP A 77 24.17 11.88 20.08
N ALA A 78 23.88 11.32 18.91
CA ALA A 78 22.51 11.14 18.42
C ALA A 78 21.94 9.77 18.77
N HIS A 79 22.75 8.82 19.25
CA HIS A 79 22.38 7.42 19.44
C HIS A 79 21.15 7.22 20.33
N ALA A 80 21.11 7.92 21.47
CA ALA A 80 20.02 7.80 22.43
C ALA A 80 18.96 8.91 22.24
N PRO A 81 17.67 8.61 22.48
CA PRO A 81 17.09 7.30 22.76
C PRO A 81 16.70 6.52 21.48
N LEU A 82 16.72 7.19 20.32
CA LEU A 82 16.05 6.69 19.11
C LEU A 82 16.72 5.46 18.50
N TRP A 83 18.06 5.37 18.55
CA TRP A 83 18.81 4.24 17.98
C TRP A 83 19.41 3.32 19.03
N THR A 84 19.02 3.45 20.31
CA THR A 84 19.49 2.57 21.39
C THR A 84 19.38 1.07 21.08
N PRO A 85 18.30 0.56 20.42
CA PRO A 85 18.23 -0.85 20.04
C PRO A 85 19.38 -1.32 19.12
N TYR A 86 19.99 -0.40 18.36
CA TYR A 86 21.10 -0.73 17.46
C TYR A 86 22.40 -1.08 18.19
N ALA A 87 22.52 -0.80 19.49
CA ALA A 87 23.64 -1.30 20.29
C ALA A 87 23.66 -2.84 20.31
N LEU A 88 22.52 -3.45 20.68
CA LEU A 88 22.35 -4.90 20.64
C LEU A 88 22.39 -5.43 19.20
N TYR A 89 21.73 -4.73 18.27
CA TYR A 89 21.69 -5.18 16.89
C TYR A 89 23.09 -5.25 16.24
N GLY A 90 23.93 -4.26 16.51
CA GLY A 90 25.31 -4.22 16.00
C GLY A 90 26.25 -5.25 16.63
N GLU A 91 25.90 -5.82 17.78
CA GLU A 91 26.60 -6.96 18.39
C GLU A 91 26.21 -8.29 17.73
N VAL A 92 24.96 -8.41 17.29
CA VAL A 92 24.49 -9.61 16.57
C VAL A 92 24.93 -9.58 15.12
N ASP A 93 24.70 -8.47 14.43
CA ASP A 93 25.15 -8.28 13.05
C ASP A 93 26.23 -7.20 13.02
N HIS A 94 27.48 -7.64 12.92
CA HIS A 94 28.62 -6.74 12.92
C HIS A 94 28.65 -5.75 11.74
N MET A 95 27.86 -5.97 10.69
CA MET A 95 27.64 -5.02 9.60
C MET A 95 26.96 -3.72 10.09
N TYR A 96 26.25 -3.81 11.21
CA TYR A 96 25.63 -2.69 11.91
C TYR A 96 26.46 -2.14 13.07
N GLY A 97 27.53 -2.83 13.45
CA GLY A 97 28.39 -2.52 14.59
C GLY A 97 29.67 -1.76 14.24
N SER A 98 30.49 -1.54 15.26
CA SER A 98 31.78 -0.83 15.18
C SER A 98 32.82 -1.59 14.35
N LYS A 99 32.77 -2.93 14.35
CA LYS A 99 33.70 -3.79 13.58
C LYS A 99 33.77 -3.35 12.11
N GLN A 100 32.65 -3.40 11.39
CA GLN A 100 32.65 -3.09 9.96
C GLN A 100 32.76 -1.60 9.67
N PHE A 101 32.26 -0.73 10.55
CA PHE A 101 32.43 0.71 10.43
C PHE A 101 33.92 1.12 10.50
N ASN A 102 34.66 0.59 11.48
CA ASN A 102 36.09 0.89 11.67
C ASN A 102 36.96 0.30 10.56
N LEU A 103 36.52 -0.79 9.93
CA LEU A 103 37.16 -1.35 8.73
C LEU A 103 36.89 -0.54 7.46
N GLY A 104 36.06 0.52 7.53
CA GLY A 104 35.69 1.32 6.37
C GLY A 104 34.83 0.56 5.36
N ASN A 105 34.10 -0.46 5.80
CA ASN A 105 33.26 -1.26 4.92
C ASN A 105 32.02 -0.47 4.47
N GLY A 106 31.97 -0.12 3.18
CA GLY A 106 30.88 0.67 2.60
C GLY A 106 29.58 -0.10 2.33
N PHE A 107 29.55 -1.42 2.52
CA PHE A 107 28.40 -2.24 2.13
C PHE A 107 27.10 -1.81 2.81
N THR A 108 27.09 -1.61 4.12
CA THR A 108 25.89 -1.19 4.86
C THR A 108 25.39 0.17 4.38
N ALA A 109 26.30 1.12 4.17
CA ALA A 109 25.94 2.47 3.70
C ALA A 109 25.38 2.44 2.26
N ALA A 110 25.92 1.58 1.40
CA ALA A 110 25.38 1.36 0.05
C ALA A 110 23.96 0.78 0.10
N GLN A 111 23.71 -0.20 0.97
CA GLN A 111 22.36 -0.73 1.21
C GLN A 111 21.41 0.37 1.73
N GLY A 112 21.83 1.16 2.70
CA GLY A 112 21.07 2.30 3.23
C GLY A 112 20.77 3.38 2.18
N THR A 113 21.67 3.60 1.22
CA THR A 113 21.41 4.53 0.11
C THR A 113 20.31 4.01 -0.81
N LEU A 114 20.28 2.71 -1.09
CA LEU A 114 19.18 2.10 -1.84
C LEU A 114 17.87 2.09 -1.04
N ASN A 115 17.91 2.04 0.29
CA ASN A 115 16.74 2.24 1.14
C ASN A 115 16.12 3.64 0.97
N VAL A 116 16.94 4.69 0.75
CA VAL A 116 16.44 6.04 0.40
C VAL A 116 15.67 5.99 -0.92
N VAL A 117 16.26 5.38 -1.96
CA VAL A 117 15.62 5.28 -3.29
C VAL A 117 14.30 4.51 -3.21
N GLU A 118 14.30 3.36 -2.53
CA GLU A 118 13.11 2.55 -2.28
C GLU A 118 12.02 3.35 -1.56
N THR A 119 12.40 4.07 -0.49
CA THR A 119 11.49 4.92 0.28
C THR A 119 10.85 5.98 -0.61
N VAL A 120 11.64 6.66 -1.45
CA VAL A 120 11.13 7.66 -2.40
C VAL A 120 10.15 7.04 -3.39
N MET A 121 10.46 5.84 -3.92
CA MET A 121 9.57 5.14 -4.85
C MET A 121 8.24 4.74 -4.20
N TYR A 122 8.27 4.23 -2.96
CA TYR A 122 7.05 3.88 -2.22
C TYR A 122 6.23 5.10 -1.81
N ILE A 123 6.87 6.21 -1.43
CA ILE A 123 6.18 7.49 -1.19
C ILE A 123 5.54 7.98 -2.49
N ALA A 124 6.26 7.96 -3.62
CA ALA A 124 5.73 8.36 -4.92
C ALA A 124 4.53 7.49 -5.33
N TYR A 125 4.64 6.18 -5.17
CA TYR A 125 3.53 5.24 -5.35
C TYR A 125 2.31 5.64 -4.52
N PHE A 126 2.50 5.86 -3.21
CA PHE A 126 1.42 6.21 -2.29
C PHE A 126 0.79 7.56 -2.65
N VAL A 127 1.59 8.57 -3.02
CA VAL A 127 1.13 9.89 -3.43
C VAL A 127 0.31 9.82 -4.72
N ILE A 128 0.77 9.07 -5.73
CA ILE A 128 0.02 8.86 -6.98
C ILE A 128 -1.33 8.23 -6.66
N TRP A 129 -1.34 7.14 -5.88
CA TRP A 129 -2.58 6.48 -5.49
C TRP A 129 -3.51 7.41 -4.69
N TYR A 130 -2.99 8.09 -3.66
CA TYR A 130 -3.79 8.91 -2.76
C TYR A 130 -4.42 10.10 -3.48
N ARG A 131 -3.66 10.78 -4.37
CA ARG A 131 -4.12 11.97 -5.10
C ARG A 131 -5.01 11.61 -6.29
N ALA A 132 -4.63 10.61 -7.09
CA ALA A 132 -5.35 10.29 -8.32
C ALA A 132 -6.64 9.52 -8.08
N ALA A 133 -6.79 8.84 -6.94
CA ALA A 133 -7.94 7.97 -6.74
C ALA A 133 -9.26 8.67 -6.38
N GLY A 134 -9.25 10.00 -6.27
CA GLY A 134 -10.48 10.79 -6.32
C GLY A 134 -11.13 10.85 -7.71
N SER A 135 -10.41 10.46 -8.77
CA SER A 135 -10.84 10.62 -10.17
C SER A 135 -11.89 9.61 -10.66
N LEU A 136 -12.15 8.52 -9.93
CA LEU A 136 -13.13 7.49 -10.32
C LEU A 136 -14.53 7.69 -9.69
N GLY A 137 -14.81 8.84 -9.11
CA GLY A 137 -16.18 9.23 -8.70
C GLY A 137 -16.78 8.46 -7.50
N LEU A 138 -16.06 7.50 -6.91
CA LEU A 138 -16.52 6.73 -5.74
C LEU A 138 -16.08 7.39 -4.43
N ARG A 139 -16.32 8.70 -4.29
CA ARG A 139 -15.97 9.45 -3.07
C ARG A 139 -16.78 9.01 -1.85
N ASP A 140 -17.84 8.23 -2.06
CA ASP A 140 -18.87 7.91 -1.07
C ASP A 140 -19.31 6.42 -1.08
N SER A 141 -18.52 5.54 -1.68
CA SER A 141 -18.82 4.10 -1.73
C SER A 141 -17.89 3.34 -0.81
N LYS A 142 -18.40 2.32 -0.09
CA LYS A 142 -17.59 1.31 0.63
C LYS A 142 -16.57 0.56 -0.26
N GLU A 143 -16.45 0.94 -1.53
CA GLU A 143 -15.53 0.36 -2.50
C GLU A 143 -14.14 0.96 -2.36
N ARG A 144 -13.11 0.11 -2.50
CA ARG A 144 -11.71 0.53 -2.41
C ARG A 144 -11.39 1.64 -3.40
N ARG A 145 -10.68 2.65 -2.90
CA ARG A 145 -10.07 3.74 -3.65
C ARG A 145 -9.16 3.20 -4.79
N ARG A 146 -9.52 3.49 -6.05
CA ARG A 146 -8.87 2.97 -7.28
C ARG A 146 -8.26 4.10 -8.12
N ILE A 147 -7.21 3.77 -8.87
CA ILE A 147 -6.62 4.61 -9.93
C ILE A 147 -6.71 3.89 -11.27
N ALA A 148 -6.77 4.62 -12.39
CA ALA A 148 -6.87 4.03 -13.73
C ALA A 148 -5.90 4.69 -14.73
N GLY A 149 -5.71 4.04 -15.89
CA GLY A 149 -4.89 4.56 -17.00
C GLY A 149 -3.38 4.65 -16.69
N ASN A 150 -2.70 5.61 -17.31
CA ASN A 150 -1.23 5.76 -17.21
C ASN A 150 -0.74 5.94 -15.76
N GLN A 151 -1.50 6.65 -14.92
CA GLN A 151 -1.17 6.85 -13.51
C GLN A 151 -1.18 5.54 -12.72
N ALA A 152 -2.14 4.66 -13.02
CA ALA A 152 -2.17 3.34 -12.43
C ALA A 152 -0.97 2.49 -12.89
N GLY A 153 -0.58 2.61 -14.16
CA GLY A 153 0.56 1.86 -14.71
C GLY A 153 1.88 2.29 -14.06
N LEU A 154 2.08 3.61 -13.94
CA LEU A 154 3.24 4.18 -13.25
C LEU A 154 3.29 3.76 -11.78
N ALA A 155 2.17 3.79 -11.06
CA ALA A 155 2.11 3.36 -9.67
C ALA A 155 2.53 1.88 -9.54
N VAL A 156 1.97 0.99 -10.35
CA VAL A 156 2.35 -0.43 -10.31
C VAL A 156 3.81 -0.64 -10.66
N LEU A 157 4.35 0.09 -11.64
CA LEU A 157 5.77 0.02 -12.00
C LEU A 157 6.67 0.46 -10.85
N LEU A 158 6.34 1.55 -10.15
CA LEU A 158 7.09 2.01 -8.99
C LEU A 158 7.06 0.99 -7.84
N GLY A 159 5.88 0.48 -7.50
CA GLY A 159 5.72 -0.53 -6.45
C GLY A 159 6.44 -1.84 -6.78
N PHE A 160 6.39 -2.28 -8.04
CA PHE A 160 7.10 -3.47 -8.51
C PHE A 160 8.61 -3.28 -8.42
N SER A 161 9.14 -2.20 -9.01
CA SER A 161 10.58 -1.94 -9.03
C SER A 161 11.17 -1.75 -7.63
N ALA A 162 10.43 -1.10 -6.72
CA ALA A 162 10.83 -0.99 -5.32
C ALA A 162 10.91 -2.37 -4.65
N SER A 163 9.89 -3.22 -4.86
CA SER A 163 9.85 -4.57 -4.28
C SER A 163 10.96 -5.48 -4.83
N VAL A 164 11.28 -5.40 -6.12
CA VAL A 164 12.42 -6.11 -6.73
C VAL A 164 13.73 -5.63 -6.11
N MET A 165 13.88 -4.32 -5.91
CA MET A 165 15.07 -3.75 -5.25
C MET A 165 15.22 -4.27 -3.81
N THR A 166 14.14 -4.31 -3.03
CA THR A 166 14.15 -4.88 -1.67
C THR A 166 14.62 -6.34 -1.69
N LEU A 167 14.06 -7.15 -2.58
CA LEU A 167 14.45 -8.55 -2.72
C LEU A 167 15.92 -8.70 -3.12
N SER A 168 16.36 -7.94 -4.13
CA SER A 168 17.75 -7.97 -4.61
C SER A 168 18.74 -7.58 -3.52
N LYS A 169 18.43 -6.56 -2.72
CA LYS A 169 19.23 -6.16 -1.55
C LYS A 169 19.35 -7.28 -0.52
N THR A 170 18.20 -7.89 -0.19
CA THR A 170 18.14 -8.98 0.79
C THR A 170 18.98 -10.17 0.35
N VAL A 171 18.82 -10.60 -0.89
CA VAL A 171 19.63 -11.68 -1.48
C VAL A 171 21.11 -11.30 -1.50
N LEU A 172 21.44 -10.08 -1.91
CA LEU A 172 22.83 -9.62 -1.94
C LEU A 172 23.45 -9.60 -0.54
N TYR A 173 22.68 -9.23 0.48
CA TYR A 173 23.12 -9.26 1.87
C TYR A 173 23.48 -10.68 2.32
N TRP A 174 22.60 -11.63 2.04
CA TRP A 174 22.83 -13.04 2.37
C TRP A 174 24.02 -13.63 1.62
N LEU A 175 24.14 -13.32 0.33
CA LEU A 175 25.29 -13.75 -0.48
C LEU A 175 26.59 -13.13 0.03
N ASN A 176 26.59 -11.85 0.37
CA ASN A 176 27.78 -11.19 0.93
C ASN A 176 28.23 -11.87 2.21
N GLU A 177 27.29 -12.24 3.09
CA GLU A 177 27.60 -12.96 4.32
C GLU A 177 28.13 -14.37 4.07
N TYR A 178 27.49 -15.12 3.16
CA TYR A 178 27.92 -16.45 2.75
C TYR A 178 29.35 -16.43 2.17
N PHE A 179 29.64 -15.52 1.24
CA PHE A 179 30.95 -15.40 0.61
C PHE A 179 32.03 -14.80 1.53
N SER A 180 31.63 -14.14 2.61
CA SER A 180 32.54 -13.66 3.66
C SER A 180 32.78 -14.71 4.75
N GLY A 181 32.27 -15.95 4.59
CA GLY A 181 32.44 -17.01 5.58
C GLY A 181 31.68 -16.77 6.89
N PHE A 182 30.56 -16.05 6.83
CA PHE A 182 29.76 -15.65 7.99
C PHE A 182 30.52 -14.78 9.01
N ASP A 183 31.42 -13.92 8.54
CA ASP A 183 32.25 -13.05 9.39
C ASP A 183 31.47 -12.07 10.29
N ASN A 184 30.23 -11.73 9.95
CA ASN A 184 29.42 -10.77 10.71
C ASN A 184 28.40 -11.40 11.63
N ILE A 185 27.95 -12.63 11.33
CA ILE A 185 26.88 -13.28 12.10
C ILE A 185 27.25 -14.66 12.66
N GLY A 186 28.36 -15.25 12.22
CA GLY A 186 28.75 -16.62 12.55
C GLY A 186 29.08 -16.86 14.02
N HIS A 187 29.28 -15.79 14.81
CA HIS A 187 29.52 -15.86 16.24
C HIS A 187 28.25 -16.04 17.09
N ASN A 188 27.07 -15.84 16.50
CA ASN A 188 25.80 -15.86 17.24
C ASN A 188 25.28 -17.26 17.53
N LYS A 189 24.47 -17.36 18.57
CA LYS A 189 23.66 -18.57 18.81
C LYS A 189 22.60 -18.68 17.70
N PRO A 190 22.19 -19.91 17.31
CA PRO A 190 21.17 -20.10 16.28
C PRO A 190 19.85 -19.37 16.57
N TRP A 191 19.49 -19.21 17.84
CA TRP A 191 18.24 -18.54 18.23
C TRP A 191 18.29 -17.01 18.06
N ASP A 192 19.41 -16.39 18.43
CA ASP A 192 19.63 -14.96 18.24
C ASP A 192 19.70 -14.63 16.73
N LEU A 193 20.37 -15.49 15.96
CA LEU A 193 20.45 -15.39 14.52
C LEU A 193 19.06 -15.54 13.85
N LEU A 194 18.21 -16.46 14.33
CA LEU A 194 16.86 -16.60 13.79
C LEU A 194 16.00 -15.35 14.04
N LEU A 195 15.97 -14.87 15.28
CA LEU A 195 15.05 -13.80 15.70
C LEU A 195 15.51 -12.41 15.27
N LEU A 196 16.81 -12.14 15.34
CA LEU A 196 17.36 -10.81 15.09
C LEU A 196 17.93 -10.68 13.69
N TRP A 197 18.29 -11.77 13.00
CA TRP A 197 18.87 -11.68 11.66
C TRP A 197 17.99 -12.29 10.57
N ILE A 198 17.50 -13.53 10.70
CA ILE A 198 16.75 -14.19 9.61
C ILE A 198 15.36 -13.60 9.43
N ILE A 199 14.56 -13.47 10.50
CA ILE A 199 13.18 -12.97 10.40
C ILE A 199 13.11 -11.50 9.97
N PRO A 200 14.00 -10.61 10.45
CA PRO A 200 13.94 -9.20 10.06
C PRO A 200 14.52 -8.88 8.68
N LYS A 201 15.28 -9.79 8.07
CA LYS A 201 15.88 -9.62 6.74
C LYS A 201 14.91 -10.07 5.65
#